data_AF-A0A1I0M7Q6-F1
#
_entry.id   AF-A0A1I0M7Q6-F1
#
_cell.length_a   1.000
_cell.length_b   1.000
_cell.length_c   1.000
_cell.angle_alpha   90.00
_cell.angle_beta   90.00
_cell.angle_gamma   90.00
#
_symmetry.space_group_name_H-M   'P 1'
#
loop_
_entity.id
_entity.type
_entity.pdbx_description
1 polymer ?
#
loop_
_entity_poly.entity_id
_entity_poly.type
_entity_poly.pdbx_seq_one_letter_code
_entity_poly.pdbx_strand_id
1 'polypeptide(L)'
;MAETRGGSSANLSDGNEVIERICKGDQSVISAIYRQLRPEFLSWAAVRFRVDQDKIVDVFQESVIIFYRNVAKGKLTELNISVKTYLFAIGKNLLLKTIRDEKVQLDIDELPAETFKDWELEKAYEESHRKQLLSNALDALGPPCKQIILMFYYREFSMEAIQEQLEYKSEAVARTQKKRCMQYLREVLNTKDKKQ
;
A
#
# COMPACT_ATOMS: atom_id res chain seq x y z
N MET A 1 -12.74 41.56 -18.55
CA MET A 1 -12.89 40.80 -17.28
C MET A 1 -12.64 39.34 -17.63
N ALA A 2 -11.54 38.76 -17.15
CA ALA A 2 -11.11 37.43 -17.55
C ALA A 2 -11.88 36.37 -16.76
N GLU A 3 -12.76 35.65 -17.47
CA GLU A 3 -13.29 34.36 -17.06
C GLU A 3 -12.23 33.30 -17.34
N THR A 4 -11.80 32.58 -16.31
CA THR A 4 -11.56 31.11 -16.31
C THR A 4 -10.80 30.71 -15.05
N ARG A 5 -11.34 29.75 -14.31
CA ARG A 5 -10.55 28.67 -13.70
C ARG A 5 -11.50 27.55 -13.30
N GLY A 6 -11.69 26.63 -14.24
CA GLY A 6 -12.39 25.38 -14.03
C GLY A 6 -11.73 24.58 -12.91
N GLY A 7 -12.55 24.02 -12.03
CA GLY A 7 -12.15 22.98 -11.11
C GLY A 7 -11.72 21.76 -11.90
N SER A 8 -10.42 21.63 -12.15
CA SER A 8 -9.83 20.41 -12.67
C SER A 8 -9.88 19.37 -11.54
N SER A 9 -10.67 18.30 -11.72
CA SER A 9 -10.56 17.09 -10.92
C SER A 9 -9.13 16.58 -11.05
N ALA A 10 -8.28 16.84 -10.06
CA ALA A 10 -6.92 16.32 -10.08
C ALA A 10 -6.99 14.80 -10.02
N ASN A 11 -6.48 14.16 -11.06
CA ASN A 11 -6.36 12.71 -11.13
C ASN A 11 -5.22 12.27 -10.18
N LEU A 12 -5.53 11.43 -9.20
CA LEU A 12 -4.56 10.90 -8.23
C LEU A 12 -4.06 9.49 -8.61
N SER A 13 -4.44 8.98 -9.80
CA SER A 13 -4.11 7.61 -10.23
C SER A 13 -2.63 7.44 -10.57
N ASP A 14 -1.98 8.50 -11.05
CA ASP A 14 -0.55 8.50 -11.38
C ASP A 14 0.23 9.28 -10.31
N GLY A 15 1.01 8.53 -9.51
CA GLY A 15 1.83 9.10 -8.45
C GLY A 15 2.96 10.01 -8.96
N ASN A 16 3.48 9.75 -10.16
CA ASN A 16 4.55 10.55 -10.75
C ASN A 16 4.01 11.86 -11.30
N GLU A 17 2.81 11.87 -11.89
CA GLU A 17 2.12 13.11 -12.28
C GLU A 17 1.87 14.01 -11.05
N VAL A 18 1.45 13.41 -9.93
CA VAL A 18 1.25 14.12 -8.68
C VAL A 18 2.54 14.77 -8.19
N ILE A 19 3.67 14.05 -8.22
CA ILE A 19 4.98 14.58 -7.86
C ILE A 19 5.35 15.76 -8.76
N GLU A 20 5.25 15.60 -10.07
CA GLU A 20 5.61 16.63 -11.04
C GLU A 20 4.81 17.92 -10.82
N ARG A 21 3.50 17.80 -10.59
CA ARG A 21 2.62 18.95 -10.34
C ARG A 21 2.96 19.66 -9.02
N ILE A 22 3.28 18.92 -7.96
CA ILE A 22 3.73 19.51 -6.70
C ILE A 22 5.05 20.26 -6.88
N CYS A 23 6.00 19.68 -7.62
CA CYS A 23 7.27 20.34 -7.95
C CYS A 23 7.08 21.64 -8.76
N LYS A 24 6.05 21.70 -9.62
CA LYS A 24 5.64 22.90 -10.35
C LYS A 24 4.88 23.92 -9.48
N GLY A 25 4.66 23.65 -8.19
CA GLY A 25 3.99 24.55 -7.26
C GLY A 25 2.45 24.51 -7.32
N ASP A 26 1.86 23.49 -7.96
CA ASP A 26 0.41 23.35 -8.07
C ASP A 26 -0.24 22.88 -6.75
N GLN A 27 -0.68 23.84 -5.95
CA GLN A 27 -1.35 23.60 -4.66
C GLN A 27 -2.74 22.93 -4.80
N SER A 28 -3.32 22.89 -6.00
CA SER A 28 -4.63 22.25 -6.22
C SER A 28 -4.56 20.74 -6.01
N VAL A 29 -3.39 20.13 -6.27
CA VAL A 29 -3.15 18.69 -6.09
C VAL A 29 -3.19 18.30 -4.63
N ILE A 30 -2.54 19.07 -3.75
CA ILE A 30 -2.58 18.84 -2.30
C ILE A 30 -4.01 18.97 -1.77
N SER A 31 -4.75 19.97 -2.25
CA SER A 31 -6.16 20.14 -1.89
C SER A 31 -7.03 18.95 -2.33
N ALA A 32 -6.75 18.38 -3.51
CA ALA A 32 -7.44 17.20 -4.02
C ALA A 32 -7.10 15.94 -3.21
N ILE A 33 -5.82 15.72 -2.92
CA ILE A 33 -5.33 14.63 -2.05
C ILE A 33 -6.06 14.67 -0.71
N TYR A 34 -6.11 15.84 -0.07
CA TYR A 34 -6.74 16.01 1.23
C TYR A 34 -8.23 15.67 1.16
N ARG A 35 -8.97 16.23 0.19
CA ARG A 35 -10.42 15.99 0.06
C ARG A 35 -10.77 14.54 -0.25
N GLN A 36 -10.01 13.88 -1.12
CA GLN A 36 -10.30 12.52 -1.56
C GLN A 36 -9.91 11.47 -0.51
N LEU A 37 -8.72 11.61 0.10
CA LEU A 37 -8.16 10.56 0.94
C LEU A 37 -8.47 10.70 2.44
N ARG A 38 -8.86 11.89 2.90
CA ARG A 38 -9.23 12.12 4.32
C ARG A 38 -10.31 11.16 4.83
N PRO A 39 -11.51 11.05 4.22
CA PRO A 39 -12.57 10.20 4.76
C PRO A 39 -12.13 8.73 4.84
N GLU A 40 -11.39 8.26 3.84
CA GLU A 40 -10.86 6.90 3.81
C GLU A 40 -9.82 6.66 4.90
N PHE A 41 -8.91 7.62 5.13
CA PHE A 41 -7.89 7.51 6.17
C PHE A 41 -8.50 7.51 7.57
N LEU A 42 -9.44 8.43 7.85
CA LEU A 42 -10.11 8.50 9.14
C LEU A 42 -10.86 7.20 9.46
N SER A 43 -11.63 6.69 8.49
CA SER A 43 -12.35 5.41 8.65
C SER A 43 -11.38 4.25 8.85
N TRP A 44 -10.33 4.16 8.04
CA TRP A 44 -9.31 3.11 8.14
C TRP A 44 -8.61 3.11 9.50
N ALA A 45 -8.27 4.30 10.02
CA ALA A 45 -7.55 4.47 11.27
C ALA A 45 -8.44 4.21 12.49
N ALA A 46 -9.67 4.74 12.49
CA ALA A 46 -10.61 4.58 13.61
C ALA A 46 -10.94 3.11 13.92
N VAL A 47 -10.98 2.25 12.89
CA VAL A 47 -11.24 0.81 13.06
C VAL A 47 -10.02 0.05 13.56
N ARG A 48 -8.80 0.51 13.25
CA ARG A 48 -7.56 -0.25 13.45
C ARG A 48 -6.75 0.20 14.66
N PHE A 49 -6.94 1.45 15.09
CA PHE A 49 -6.16 2.05 16.16
C PHE A 49 -7.11 2.61 17.23
N ARG A 50 -6.77 2.37 18.50
CA ARG A 50 -7.49 2.95 19.64
C ARG A 50 -6.94 4.35 19.93
N VAL A 51 -7.16 5.27 19.01
CA VAL A 51 -6.71 6.67 19.09
C VAL A 51 -7.92 7.58 18.95
N ASP A 52 -7.90 8.70 19.66
CA ASP A 52 -8.95 9.71 19.58
C ASP A 52 -9.12 10.27 18.16
N GLN A 53 -10.36 10.58 17.78
CA GLN A 53 -10.68 11.07 16.44
C GLN A 53 -9.92 12.35 16.07
N ASP A 54 -9.77 13.30 17.00
CA ASP A 54 -9.08 14.56 16.74
C ASP A 54 -7.60 14.30 16.46
N LYS A 55 -6.98 13.37 17.21
CA LYS A 55 -5.60 12.93 16.96
C LYS A 55 -5.43 12.23 15.62
N ILE A 56 -6.42 11.43 15.19
CA ILE A 56 -6.38 10.81 13.86
C ILE A 56 -6.42 11.87 12.76
N VAL A 57 -7.23 12.93 12.94
CA VAL A 57 -7.29 14.06 12.00
C VAL A 57 -5.94 14.78 11.92
N ASP A 58 -5.31 15.06 13.07
CA ASP A 58 -4.01 15.71 13.14
C ASP A 58 -2.92 14.86 12.46
N VAL A 59 -2.93 13.55 12.70
CA VAL A 59 -2.00 12.63 12.06
C VAL A 59 -2.18 12.63 10.53
N PHE A 60 -3.42 12.67 10.04
CA PHE A 60 -3.64 12.76 8.59
C PHE A 60 -3.08 14.07 8.01
N GLN A 61 -3.31 15.20 8.69
CA GLN A 61 -2.76 16.49 8.26
C GLN A 61 -1.23 16.45 8.19
N GLU A 62 -0.58 15.95 9.25
CA GLU A 62 0.87 15.83 9.28
C GLU A 62 1.38 14.87 8.20
N SER A 63 0.65 13.79 7.90
CA SER A 63 0.99 12.87 6.82
C SER A 63 1.03 13.56 5.45
N VAL A 64 0.04 14.40 5.16
CA VAL A 64 -0.03 15.19 3.92
C VAL A 64 1.10 16.23 3.86
N ILE A 65 1.41 16.87 4.99
CA ILE A 65 2.50 17.84 5.09
C ILE A 65 3.86 17.16 4.86
N ILE A 66 4.10 15.99 5.46
CA ILE A 66 5.33 15.22 5.26
C ILE A 66 5.46 14.80 3.80
N PHE A 67 4.39 14.30 3.19
CA PHE A 67 4.37 13.96 1.77
C PHE A 67 4.76 15.16 0.90
N TYR A 68 4.10 16.31 1.08
CA TYR A 68 4.42 17.54 0.35
C TYR A 68 5.89 17.94 0.54
N ARG A 69 6.40 17.93 1.78
CA ARG A 69 7.80 18.27 2.08
C ARG A 69 8.77 17.29 1.42
N ASN A 70 8.47 16.00 1.39
CA ASN A 70 9.31 15.00 0.76
C ASN A 70 9.42 15.23 -0.75
N VAL A 71 8.30 15.55 -1.40
CA VAL A 71 8.29 15.91 -2.83
C VAL A 71 9.01 17.23 -3.08
N ALA A 72 8.63 18.30 -2.38
CA ALA A 72 9.18 19.64 -2.58
C ALA A 72 10.69 19.74 -2.31
N LYS A 73 11.22 18.88 -1.43
CA LYS A 73 12.67 18.81 -1.14
C LYS A 73 13.42 17.81 -2.02
N GLY A 74 12.75 17.19 -3.00
CA GLY A 74 13.36 16.19 -3.88
C GLY A 74 13.75 14.88 -3.19
N LYS A 75 13.20 14.60 -1.99
CA LYS A 75 13.39 13.31 -1.31
C LYS A 75 12.54 12.20 -1.94
N LEU A 76 11.43 12.58 -2.57
CA LEU A 76 10.55 11.69 -3.30
C LEU A 76 10.49 12.16 -4.75
N THR A 77 11.26 11.51 -5.62
CA THR A 77 11.39 11.85 -7.05
C THR A 77 10.51 10.97 -7.94
N GLU A 78 10.24 9.75 -7.49
CA GLU A 78 9.41 8.77 -8.20
C GLU A 78 8.52 8.04 -7.20
N LEU A 79 7.32 7.66 -7.63
CA LEU A 79 6.36 6.93 -6.82
C LEU A 79 5.82 5.73 -7.59
N ASN A 80 6.37 4.56 -7.28
CA ASN A 80 5.94 3.27 -7.85
C ASN A 80 4.70 2.68 -7.17
N ILE A 81 4.22 3.31 -6.10
CA ILE A 81 3.02 2.92 -5.35
C ILE A 81 1.95 4.00 -5.48
N SER A 82 0.71 3.71 -5.08
CA SER A 82 -0.31 4.76 -5.07
C SER A 82 0.01 5.84 -4.04
N VAL A 83 -0.36 7.09 -4.33
CA VAL A 83 -0.29 8.23 -3.38
C VAL A 83 -1.02 7.89 -2.07
N LYS A 84 -2.14 7.19 -2.17
CA LYS A 84 -2.89 6.68 -1.03
C LYS A 84 -2.06 5.75 -0.17
N THR A 85 -1.42 4.74 -0.75
CA THR A 85 -0.58 3.78 -0.02
C THR A 85 0.55 4.50 0.70
N TYR A 86 1.21 5.45 0.04
CA TYR A 86 2.31 6.22 0.61
C TYR A 86 1.85 7.07 1.81
N LEU A 87 0.74 7.81 1.65
CA LEU A 87 0.17 8.62 2.75
C LEU A 87 -0.29 7.77 3.93
N PHE A 88 -0.92 6.62 3.66
CA PHE A 88 -1.37 5.72 4.71
C PHE A 88 -0.18 5.10 5.46
N ALA A 89 0.94 4.86 4.78
CA ALA A 89 2.17 4.41 5.43
C ALA A 89 2.72 5.47 6.40
N ILE A 90 2.82 6.73 5.97
CA ILE A 90 3.25 7.83 6.85
C ILE A 90 2.30 7.93 8.06
N GLY A 91 1.00 7.96 7.81
CA GLY A 91 0.00 8.11 8.87
C GLY A 91 -0.04 6.93 9.82
N LYS A 92 0.18 5.70 9.34
CA LYS A 92 0.34 4.52 10.20
C LYS A 92 1.47 4.71 11.20
N ASN A 93 2.63 5.15 10.74
CA ASN A 93 3.81 5.31 11.59
C ASN A 93 3.59 6.42 12.63
N LEU A 94 2.96 7.52 12.22
CA LEU A 94 2.56 8.59 13.13
C LEU A 94 1.55 8.10 14.18
N LEU A 95 0.54 7.31 13.81
CA LEU A 95 -0.42 6.73 14.77
C LEU A 95 0.27 5.78 15.76
N LEU A 96 1.17 4.92 15.28
CA LEU A 96 1.95 4.03 16.15
C LEU A 96 2.83 4.82 17.12
N LYS A 97 3.44 5.91 16.65
CA LYS A 97 4.18 6.85 17.49
C LYS A 97 3.27 7.47 18.55
N THR A 98 2.11 8.00 18.17
CA THR A 98 1.13 8.58 19.12
C THR A 98 0.76 7.57 20.21
N ILE A 99 0.46 6.32 19.85
CA ILE A 99 0.12 5.27 20.82
C ILE A 99 1.29 4.96 21.75
N ARG A 100 2.51 4.90 21.21
CA ARG A 100 3.71 4.65 22.03
C ARG A 100 3.97 5.81 22.97
N ASP A 101 3.90 7.04 22.48
CA ASP A 101 4.17 8.23 23.28
C ASP A 101 3.11 8.40 24.38
N GLU A 102 1.85 8.04 24.11
CA GLU A 102 0.80 7.95 25.14
C GLU A 102 1.09 6.86 26.19
N LYS A 103 1.61 5.70 25.77
CA LYS A 103 2.02 4.64 26.71
C LYS A 103 3.23 5.06 27.55
N VAL A 104 4.21 5.73 26.95
CA VAL A 104 5.41 6.24 27.65
C VAL A 104 5.06 7.42 28.56
N GLN A 105 4.03 8.22 28.24
CA GLN A 105 3.53 9.22 29.19
C GLN A 105 2.85 8.59 30.42
N LEU A 106 2.34 7.36 30.31
CA LEU A 106 1.82 6.60 31.45
C LEU A 106 2.94 5.90 32.24
N ASP A 107 4.05 5.54 31.58
CA ASP A 107 5.24 4.91 32.16
C ASP A 107 6.48 5.81 31.95
N ILE A 108 6.63 6.88 32.74
CA ILE A 108 7.83 7.72 32.69
C ILE A 108 8.91 7.12 33.59
N ASP A 109 9.88 6.43 33.00
CA ASP A 109 11.30 6.66 33.26
C ASP A 109 12.18 6.16 32.08
N GLU A 110 12.93 7.10 31.52
CA GLU A 110 14.14 6.96 30.69
C GLU A 110 14.11 6.58 29.18
N LEU A 111 14.89 7.39 28.43
CA LEU A 111 15.64 7.17 27.17
C LEU A 111 15.07 7.71 25.83
N PRO A 112 15.96 8.12 24.90
CA PRO A 112 15.86 9.38 24.19
C PRO A 112 15.18 9.29 22.83
N ALA A 113 14.55 10.40 22.48
CA ALA A 113 13.81 10.62 21.26
C ALA A 113 14.73 10.87 20.05
N GLU A 114 15.53 9.90 19.60
CA GLU A 114 16.15 9.98 18.27
C GLU A 114 16.22 8.62 17.55
N THR A 115 15.97 8.69 16.23
CA THR A 115 16.19 7.65 15.21
C THR A 115 15.00 6.72 14.85
N PHE A 116 13.94 7.26 14.25
CA PHE A 116 13.12 6.50 13.29
C PHE A 116 12.62 7.42 12.16
N LYS A 117 13.55 7.83 11.30
CA LYS A 117 13.25 8.30 9.93
C LYS A 117 13.60 7.13 9.00
N ASP A 118 12.74 6.89 8.01
CA ASP A 118 12.95 6.04 6.82
C ASP A 118 12.67 4.51 6.91
N TRP A 119 12.85 3.82 8.05
CA TRP A 119 12.74 2.33 8.09
C TRP A 119 11.33 1.74 7.78
N GLU A 120 10.26 2.42 8.20
CA GLU A 120 8.91 1.86 8.16
C GLU A 120 8.14 2.24 6.88
N LEU A 121 8.54 3.36 6.26
CA LEU A 121 8.07 3.74 4.93
C LEU A 121 8.63 2.77 3.89
N GLU A 122 9.90 2.37 4.03
CA GLU A 122 10.53 1.30 3.27
C GLU A 122 9.73 -0.01 3.41
N LYS A 123 9.37 -0.41 4.63
CA LYS A 123 8.55 -1.62 4.86
C LYS A 123 7.16 -1.57 4.22
N ALA A 124 6.47 -0.45 4.30
CA ALA A 124 5.14 -0.31 3.68
C ALA A 124 5.24 -0.28 2.15
N TYR A 125 6.30 0.32 1.62
CA TYR A 125 6.65 0.28 0.21
C TYR A 125 6.99 -1.15 -0.24
N GLU A 126 7.84 -1.86 0.50
CA GLU A 126 8.15 -3.28 0.29
C GLU A 126 6.89 -4.15 0.33
N GLU A 127 5.96 -3.94 1.27
CA GLU A 127 4.74 -4.74 1.38
C GLU A 127 3.80 -4.49 0.20
N SER A 128 3.65 -3.23 -0.22
CA SER A 128 2.87 -2.87 -1.41
C SER A 128 3.51 -3.39 -2.69
N HIS A 129 4.83 -3.24 -2.82
CA HIS A 129 5.62 -3.71 -3.94
C HIS A 129 5.56 -5.24 -4.04
N ARG A 130 5.70 -5.96 -2.92
CA ARG A 130 5.53 -7.42 -2.86
C ARG A 130 4.12 -7.86 -3.24
N LYS A 131 3.08 -7.13 -2.84
CA LYS A 131 1.69 -7.42 -3.28
C LYS A 131 1.53 -7.23 -4.78
N GLN A 132 2.13 -6.18 -5.34
CA GLN A 132 2.05 -5.89 -6.77
C GLN A 132 2.88 -6.87 -7.60
N LEU A 133 4.09 -7.23 -7.14
CA LEU A 133 4.91 -8.32 -7.69
C LEU A 133 4.16 -9.65 -7.67
N LEU A 134 3.51 -9.98 -6.55
CA LEU A 134 2.71 -11.20 -6.42
C LEU A 134 1.51 -11.19 -7.37
N SER A 135 0.80 -10.06 -7.48
CA SER A 135 -0.32 -9.92 -8.44
C SER A 135 0.16 -10.13 -9.87
N ASN A 136 1.23 -9.44 -10.27
CA ASN A 136 1.81 -9.55 -11.61
C ASN A 136 2.38 -10.94 -11.89
N ALA A 137 2.90 -11.62 -10.87
CA ALA A 137 3.36 -12.99 -10.99
C ALA A 137 2.18 -13.94 -11.20
N LEU A 138 1.11 -13.82 -10.39
CA LEU A 138 -0.14 -14.57 -10.52
C LEU A 138 -0.79 -14.42 -11.89
N ASP A 139 -0.77 -13.22 -12.47
CA ASP A 139 -1.28 -12.97 -13.82
C ASP A 139 -0.45 -13.68 -14.90
N ALA A 140 0.87 -13.77 -14.72
CA ALA A 140 1.77 -14.44 -15.66
C ALA A 140 1.69 -15.99 -15.62
N LEU A 141 1.06 -16.60 -14.60
CA LEU A 141 0.86 -18.04 -14.53
C LEU A 141 -0.20 -18.58 -15.51
N GLY A 142 -1.07 -17.71 -16.02
CA GLY A 142 -2.21 -18.11 -16.83
C GLY A 142 -3.35 -18.79 -16.03
N PRO A 143 -4.52 -19.01 -16.67
CA PRO A 143 -5.76 -19.36 -16.00
C PRO A 143 -5.73 -20.64 -15.13
N PRO A 144 -5.20 -21.81 -15.59
CA PRO A 144 -5.29 -23.03 -14.79
C PRO A 144 -4.42 -22.96 -13.53
N CYS A 145 -3.25 -22.32 -13.60
CA CYS A 145 -2.35 -22.19 -12.45
C CYS A 145 -2.74 -21.05 -11.50
N LYS A 146 -3.27 -19.93 -12.01
CA LYS A 146 -3.79 -18.86 -11.16
C LYS A 146 -5.00 -19.33 -10.36
N GLN A 147 -5.94 -20.03 -11.00
CA GLN A 147 -7.17 -20.47 -10.36
C GLN A 147 -6.91 -21.50 -9.25
N ILE A 148 -6.06 -22.50 -9.49
CA ILE A 148 -5.74 -23.50 -8.46
C ILE A 148 -5.07 -22.88 -7.22
N ILE A 149 -4.21 -21.88 -7.40
CA ILE A 149 -3.54 -21.17 -6.28
C ILE A 149 -4.55 -20.32 -5.51
N LEU A 150 -5.42 -19.56 -6.20
CA LEU A 150 -6.43 -18.73 -5.55
C LEU A 150 -7.50 -19.57 -4.84
N MET A 151 -8.00 -20.64 -5.47
CA MET A 151 -9.00 -21.51 -4.85
C MET A 151 -8.47 -22.18 -3.58
N PHE A 152 -7.20 -22.61 -3.58
CA PHE A 152 -6.61 -23.28 -2.43
C PHE A 152 -6.24 -22.30 -1.30
N TYR A 153 -5.52 -21.21 -1.60
CA TYR A 153 -4.96 -20.33 -0.56
C TYR A 153 -5.83 -19.12 -0.20
N TYR A 154 -6.69 -18.67 -1.10
CA TYR A 154 -7.55 -17.50 -0.85
C TYR A 154 -8.99 -17.89 -0.55
N ARG A 155 -9.50 -18.94 -1.19
CA ARG A 155 -10.87 -19.44 -0.97
C ARG A 155 -10.95 -20.66 -0.05
N GLU A 156 -9.81 -21.21 0.36
CA GLU A 156 -9.70 -22.36 1.27
C GLU A 156 -10.44 -23.63 0.78
N PHE A 157 -10.53 -23.83 -0.53
CA PHE A 157 -11.18 -25.03 -1.10
C PHE A 157 -10.31 -26.27 -0.85
N SER A 158 -10.97 -27.41 -0.61
CA SER A 158 -10.31 -28.71 -0.52
C SER A 158 -9.78 -29.15 -1.89
N MET A 159 -8.83 -30.09 -1.93
CA MET A 159 -8.25 -30.54 -3.20
C MET A 159 -9.24 -31.34 -4.05
N GLU A 160 -10.21 -31.97 -3.40
CA GLU A 160 -11.34 -32.67 -4.00
C GLU A 160 -12.28 -31.66 -4.67
N ALA A 161 -12.66 -30.59 -3.97
CA ALA A 161 -13.49 -29.51 -4.54
C ALA A 161 -12.79 -28.80 -5.70
N ILE A 162 -11.48 -28.57 -5.60
CA ILE A 162 -10.66 -27.98 -6.68
C ILE A 162 -10.58 -28.93 -7.88
N GLN A 163 -10.47 -30.24 -7.63
CA GLN A 163 -10.43 -31.24 -8.68
C GLN A 163 -11.74 -31.26 -9.48
N GLU A 164 -12.88 -31.24 -8.80
CA GLU A 164 -14.20 -31.18 -9.44
C GLU A 164 -14.38 -29.87 -10.21
N GLN A 165 -14.06 -28.74 -9.58
CA GLN A 165 -14.27 -27.41 -10.16
C GLN A 165 -13.38 -27.11 -11.38
N LEU A 166 -12.17 -27.67 -11.41
CA LEU A 166 -11.20 -27.49 -12.51
C LEU A 166 -11.09 -28.73 -13.42
N GLU A 167 -12.02 -29.69 -13.26
CA GLU A 167 -12.15 -30.88 -14.09
C GLU A 167 -10.85 -31.73 -14.20
N TYR A 168 -10.08 -31.81 -13.10
CA TYR A 168 -8.90 -32.67 -13.04
C TYR A 168 -9.30 -34.15 -12.92
N LYS A 169 -8.48 -35.03 -13.49
CA LYS A 169 -8.74 -36.49 -13.52
C LYS A 169 -8.77 -37.16 -12.15
N SER A 170 -8.08 -36.59 -11.17
CA SER A 170 -8.08 -37.07 -9.77
C SER A 170 -7.52 -36.00 -8.85
N GLU A 171 -7.83 -36.11 -7.57
CA GLU A 171 -7.30 -35.24 -6.52
C GLU A 171 -5.76 -35.24 -6.51
N ALA A 172 -5.15 -36.41 -6.75
CA ALA A 172 -3.70 -36.57 -6.87
C ALA A 172 -3.10 -35.76 -8.04
N VAL A 173 -3.81 -35.70 -9.18
CA VAL A 173 -3.42 -34.87 -10.32
C VAL A 173 -3.54 -33.38 -9.97
N ALA A 174 -4.61 -32.96 -9.30
CA ALA A 174 -4.78 -31.58 -8.84
C ALA A 174 -3.67 -31.18 -7.85
N ARG A 175 -3.29 -32.06 -6.91
CA ARG A 175 -2.18 -31.81 -5.96
C ARG A 175 -0.84 -31.65 -6.68
N THR A 176 -0.58 -32.51 -7.65
CA THR A 176 0.63 -32.45 -8.49
C THR A 176 0.67 -31.15 -9.30
N GLN A 177 -0.47 -30.75 -9.88
CA GLN A 177 -0.60 -29.50 -10.62
C GLN A 177 -0.39 -28.29 -9.73
N LYS A 178 -0.97 -28.26 -8.52
CA LYS A 178 -0.74 -27.20 -7.52
C LYS A 178 0.75 -27.06 -7.22
N LYS A 179 1.46 -28.18 -7.02
CA LYS A 179 2.91 -28.17 -6.76
C LYS A 179 3.68 -27.55 -7.92
N ARG A 180 3.36 -27.90 -9.16
CA ARG A 180 3.97 -27.33 -10.38
C ARG A 180 3.68 -25.84 -10.51
N CYS A 181 2.42 -25.42 -10.32
CA CYS A 181 2.05 -24.00 -10.36
C CYS A 181 2.77 -23.19 -9.27
N MET A 182 2.94 -23.75 -8.06
CA MET A 182 3.73 -23.09 -7.01
C MET A 182 5.22 -22.99 -7.34
N GLN A 183 5.80 -23.99 -8.02
CA GLN A 183 7.17 -23.91 -8.51
C GLN A 183 7.31 -22.81 -9.57
N TYR A 184 6.40 -22.78 -10.54
CA TYR A 184 6.39 -21.76 -11.58
C TYR A 184 6.19 -20.35 -11.01
N LEU A 185 5.31 -20.18 -10.01
CA LEU A 185 5.13 -18.91 -9.32
C LEU A 185 6.44 -18.43 -8.67
N ARG A 186 7.22 -19.33 -8.04
CA ARG A 186 8.53 -18.98 -7.48
C ARG A 186 9.55 -18.59 -8.55
N GLU A 187 9.55 -19.27 -9.69
CA GLU A 187 10.43 -18.93 -10.81
C GLU A 187 10.11 -17.56 -11.40
N VAL A 188 8.81 -17.24 -11.57
CA VAL A 188 8.37 -15.92 -12.05
C VAL A 188 8.73 -14.80 -11.07
N LEU A 189 8.66 -15.06 -9.76
CA LEU A 189 9.10 -14.10 -8.75
C LEU A 189 10.62 -13.90 -8.79
N ASN A 190 11.40 -14.99 -8.78
CA ASN A 190 12.87 -14.94 -8.78
C ASN A 190 13.48 -14.34 -10.06
N THR A 191 12.79 -14.42 -11.20
CA THR A 191 13.24 -13.81 -12.46
C THR A 191 12.97 -12.31 -12.52
N LYS A 192 11.96 -11.81 -11.80
CA LYS A 192 11.65 -10.38 -11.71
C LYS A 192 12.51 -9.65 -10.66
N ASP A 193 12.95 -10.34 -9.61
CA ASP A 193 13.92 -9.81 -8.62
C ASP A 193 15.32 -9.51 -9.21
N LYS A 194 15.69 -10.09 -10.37
CA LYS A 194 17.02 -9.90 -11.00
C LYS A 194 17.10 -8.75 -12.01
N LYS A 195 16.00 -8.04 -12.27
CA LYS A 195 15.91 -7.00 -13.29
C LYS A 195 15.73 -5.58 -12.72
N GLN A 196 15.96 -5.40 -11.43
CA GLN A 196 15.86 -4.13 -10.72
C GLN A 196 17.22 -3.72 -10.17
#